data_AF-A0AAW2QTM3-F1
#
_entry.id   AF-A0AAW2QTM3-F1
#
_cell.length_a   1.000
_cell.length_b   1.000
_cell.length_c   1.000
_cell.angle_alpha   90.00
_cell.angle_beta   90.00
_cell.angle_gamma   90.00
#
_symmetry.space_group_name_H-M   'P 1'
#
loop_
_entity.id
_entity.type
_entity.pdbx_description
1 polymer ?
#
loop_
_entity_poly.entity_id
_entity_poly.type
_entity_poly.pdbx_seq_one_letter_code
_entity_poly.pdbx_strand_id
1 'polypeptide(L)'
;MAVSAIIAGEKHRKCTLLEIEVRQAIDLLGRAGKILMSASGSIRQIDDQTAAIEPNFFFMYTWCSFDLYSRLSDLSAQQLSLVKTFASSKSCNPKHLLHIGLEASQGPRSNPEVCTFALNTCLASLLASPSPDYQTVALVLRKLISVSTIYKRDTEDDSITEIYKQAYRIMVGLREGEYPIEEAKWLAMTAWNRAALPVKMGEIESAKKWMNIGMELATKVPGMHTYKSCMEDYLAGFEKKFCGQDSGKSRTQAVS
;
A
#
# COMPACT_ATOMS: atom_id res chain seq x y z
N MET A 1 -10.62 -27.94 -0.69
CA MET A 1 -11.46 -27.56 -1.84
C MET A 1 -12.92 -27.24 -1.48
N ALA A 2 -13.54 -27.91 -0.50
CA ALA A 2 -14.95 -27.64 -0.13
C ALA A 2 -15.23 -26.16 0.22
N VAL A 3 -14.37 -25.52 1.03
CA VAL A 3 -14.56 -24.12 1.44
C VAL A 3 -14.44 -23.14 0.27
N SER A 4 -13.46 -23.34 -0.62
CA SER A 4 -13.32 -22.53 -1.84
C SER A 4 -14.55 -22.66 -2.76
N ALA A 5 -15.16 -23.86 -2.82
CA ALA A 5 -16.39 -24.09 -3.58
C ALA A 5 -17.61 -23.42 -2.93
N ILE A 6 -17.70 -23.39 -1.59
CA ILE A 6 -18.73 -22.65 -0.85
C ILE A 6 -18.65 -21.15 -1.18
N ILE A 7 -17.44 -20.56 -1.10
CA ILE A 7 -17.19 -19.14 -1.45
C ILE A 7 -17.52 -18.87 -2.92
N ALA A 8 -17.09 -19.72 -3.85
CA ALA A 8 -17.40 -19.57 -5.27
C ALA A 8 -18.91 -19.70 -5.57
N GLY A 9 -19.60 -20.61 -4.87
CA GLY A 9 -21.03 -20.82 -4.97
C GLY A 9 -21.84 -19.59 -4.52
N GLU A 10 -21.38 -18.90 -3.47
CA GLU A 10 -21.94 -17.62 -3.02
C GLU A 10 -21.95 -16.58 -4.15
N LYS A 11 -20.79 -16.40 -4.79
CA LYS A 11 -20.60 -15.45 -5.88
C LYS A 11 -21.48 -15.77 -7.08
N HIS A 12 -21.67 -17.05 -7.38
CA HIS A 12 -22.51 -17.49 -8.49
C HIS A 12 -24.01 -17.35 -8.18
N ARG A 13 -24.43 -17.65 -6.95
CA ARG A 13 -25.84 -17.60 -6.52
C ARG A 13 -26.31 -16.22 -6.07
N LYS A 14 -25.40 -15.24 -5.92
CA LYS A 14 -25.67 -13.89 -5.38
C LYS A 14 -26.38 -13.92 -4.02
N CYS A 15 -26.12 -14.94 -3.22
CA CYS A 15 -26.73 -15.14 -1.90
C CYS A 15 -25.62 -15.15 -0.86
N THR A 16 -25.61 -14.17 0.04
CA THR A 16 -24.58 -14.03 1.08
C THR A 16 -24.72 -15.13 2.14
N LEU A 17 -23.61 -15.76 2.50
CA LEU A 17 -23.54 -16.74 3.58
C LEU A 17 -23.93 -16.10 4.92
N LEU A 18 -24.70 -16.85 5.71
CA LEU A 18 -25.03 -16.52 7.08
C LEU A 18 -23.80 -16.65 7.97
N GLU A 19 -23.80 -15.92 9.10
CA GLU A 19 -22.69 -15.96 10.06
C GLU A 19 -22.34 -17.39 10.52
N ILE A 20 -23.36 -18.21 10.75
CA ILE A 20 -23.20 -19.62 11.15
C ILE A 20 -22.48 -20.42 10.06
N GLU A 21 -22.82 -20.19 8.79
CA GLU A 21 -22.19 -20.87 7.64
C GLU A 21 -20.74 -20.43 7.48
N VAL A 22 -20.45 -19.14 7.69
CA VAL A 22 -19.08 -18.60 7.71
C VAL A 22 -18.26 -19.25 8.82
N ARG A 23 -18.80 -19.35 10.05
CA ARG A 23 -18.10 -19.99 11.18
C ARG A 23 -17.85 -21.48 10.94
N GLN A 24 -18.81 -22.20 10.34
CA GLN A 24 -18.61 -23.59 9.94
C GLN A 24 -17.52 -23.74 8.87
N ALA A 25 -17.51 -22.86 7.86
CA ALA A 25 -16.48 -22.85 6.84
C ALA A 25 -15.08 -22.58 7.44
N ILE A 26 -14.99 -21.69 8.43
CA ILE A 26 -13.75 -21.42 9.18
C ILE A 26 -13.28 -22.66 9.93
N ASP A 27 -14.16 -23.39 10.64
CA ASP A 27 -13.76 -24.62 11.36
C ASP A 27 -13.23 -25.69 10.39
N LEU A 28 -13.95 -25.92 9.28
CA LEU A 28 -13.53 -26.85 8.23
C LEU A 28 -12.16 -26.46 7.64
N LEU A 29 -11.96 -25.16 7.40
CA LEU A 29 -10.69 -24.66 6.87
C LEU A 29 -9.58 -24.78 7.90
N GLY A 30 -9.85 -24.53 9.19
CA GLY A 30 -8.91 -24.71 10.29
C GLY A 30 -8.42 -26.15 10.43
N ARG A 31 -9.31 -27.14 10.27
CA ARG A 31 -8.92 -28.57 10.23
C ARG A 31 -8.01 -28.87 9.04
N ALA A 32 -8.34 -28.36 7.86
CA ALA A 32 -7.50 -28.51 6.67
C ALA A 32 -6.14 -27.83 6.84
N GLY A 33 -6.10 -26.65 7.48
CA GLY A 33 -4.87 -25.92 7.79
C GLY A 33 -3.95 -26.70 8.72
N LYS A 34 -4.50 -27.35 9.77
CA LYS A 34 -3.70 -28.22 10.66
C LYS A 34 -3.04 -29.37 9.89
N ILE A 35 -3.79 -30.04 9.01
CA ILE A 35 -3.25 -31.12 8.16
C ILE A 35 -2.14 -30.60 7.25
N LEU A 36 -2.38 -29.44 6.61
CA LEU A 36 -1.42 -28.78 5.73
C LEU A 36 -0.11 -28.50 6.49
N MET A 37 -0.18 -27.88 7.67
CA MET A 37 1.01 -27.55 8.46
C MET A 37 1.71 -28.78 9.02
N SER A 38 0.98 -29.80 9.50
CA SER A 38 1.57 -31.04 10.00
C SER A 38 2.28 -31.84 8.92
N ALA A 39 1.79 -31.81 7.67
CA ALA A 39 2.45 -32.47 6.55
C ALA A 39 3.83 -31.87 6.26
N SER A 40 4.02 -30.54 6.36
CA SER A 40 5.35 -29.93 6.19
C SER A 40 6.39 -30.35 7.21
N GLY A 41 5.97 -30.83 8.38
CA GLY A 41 6.87 -31.25 9.46
C GLY A 41 7.39 -32.69 9.30
N SER A 42 6.59 -33.60 8.73
CA SER A 42 6.98 -35.03 8.59
C SER A 42 7.73 -35.34 7.29
N ILE A 43 7.71 -34.44 6.31
CA ILE A 43 8.47 -34.55 5.07
C ILE A 43 9.92 -34.09 5.30
N ARG A 44 10.62 -34.75 6.22
CA ARG A 44 12.07 -34.59 6.40
C ARG A 44 12.84 -35.89 6.22
N GLN A 45 12.18 -36.99 5.85
CA GLN A 45 12.82 -38.32 5.85
C GLN A 45 12.62 -39.21 4.61
N ILE A 46 11.90 -38.78 3.56
CA ILE A 46 11.78 -39.61 2.36
C ILE A 46 12.10 -38.77 1.14
N ASP A 47 13.16 -39.25 0.49
CA ASP A 47 13.76 -39.00 -0.81
C ASP A 47 13.13 -38.00 -1.80
N ASP A 48 14.05 -37.47 -2.59
CA ASP A 48 13.92 -36.43 -3.62
C ASP A 48 12.60 -36.44 -4.42
N GLN A 49 12.03 -35.23 -4.59
CA GLN A 49 11.04 -34.80 -5.59
C GLN A 49 9.53 -34.70 -5.26
N THR A 50 8.98 -35.10 -4.10
CA THR A 50 7.50 -35.17 -3.99
C THR A 50 6.78 -34.47 -2.83
N ALA A 51 7.39 -33.52 -2.11
CA ALA A 51 6.75 -33.14 -0.83
C ALA A 51 7.10 -31.75 -0.25
N ALA A 52 7.25 -30.73 -1.10
CA ALA A 52 6.95 -29.37 -0.67
C ALA A 52 5.42 -29.20 -0.76
N ILE A 53 4.76 -28.70 0.29
CA ILE A 53 3.37 -28.21 0.15
C ILE A 53 3.37 -27.28 -1.06
N GLU A 54 2.57 -27.60 -2.09
CA GLU A 54 2.49 -26.76 -3.27
C GLU A 54 2.20 -25.33 -2.81
N PRO A 55 3.04 -24.34 -3.14
CA PRO A 55 2.86 -22.95 -2.68
C PRO A 55 1.44 -22.42 -2.91
N ASN A 56 0.77 -22.95 -3.93
CA ASN A 56 -0.62 -22.71 -4.28
C ASN A 56 -1.60 -23.17 -3.18
N PHE A 57 -1.41 -24.32 -2.52
CA PHE A 57 -2.32 -24.77 -1.47
C PHE A 57 -2.26 -23.91 -0.21
N PHE A 58 -1.06 -23.49 0.21
CA PHE A 58 -0.93 -22.58 1.35
C PHE A 58 -1.47 -21.18 1.02
N PHE A 59 -1.23 -20.70 -0.20
CA PHE A 59 -1.87 -19.47 -0.65
C PHE A 59 -3.40 -19.59 -0.64
N MET A 60 -3.97 -20.67 -1.18
CA MET A 60 -5.42 -20.91 -1.19
C MET A 60 -6.02 -20.99 0.22
N TYR A 61 -5.36 -21.68 1.15
CA TYR A 61 -5.75 -21.72 2.56
C TYR A 61 -5.77 -20.31 3.17
N THR A 62 -4.70 -19.55 2.96
CA THR A 62 -4.54 -18.19 3.48
C THR A 62 -5.61 -17.27 2.90
N TRP A 63 -5.81 -17.32 1.59
CA TRP A 63 -6.75 -16.45 0.90
C TRP A 63 -8.21 -16.74 1.28
N CYS A 64 -8.60 -18.03 1.35
CA CYS A 64 -9.95 -18.40 1.80
C CYS A 64 -10.17 -18.03 3.28
N SER A 65 -9.16 -18.21 4.13
CA SER A 65 -9.25 -17.84 5.56
C SER A 65 -9.37 -16.33 5.71
N PHE A 66 -8.58 -15.57 4.95
CA PHE A 66 -8.62 -14.11 4.91
C PHE A 66 -10.01 -13.59 4.50
N ASP A 67 -10.58 -14.12 3.42
CA ASP A 67 -11.93 -13.76 2.96
C ASP A 67 -12.98 -14.07 4.03
N LEU A 68 -12.95 -15.26 4.64
CA LEU A 68 -13.92 -15.63 5.67
C LEU A 68 -13.81 -14.77 6.92
N TYR A 69 -12.59 -14.49 7.37
CA TYR A 69 -12.36 -13.62 8.53
C TYR A 69 -12.83 -12.19 8.27
N SER A 70 -12.80 -11.70 7.02
CA SER A 70 -13.29 -10.36 6.67
C SER A 70 -14.78 -10.18 6.92
N ARG A 71 -15.53 -11.29 7.00
CA ARG A 71 -16.98 -11.33 7.14
C ARG A 71 -17.42 -11.29 8.60
N LEU A 72 -16.48 -11.46 9.54
CA LEU A 72 -16.73 -11.50 10.97
C LEU A 72 -15.95 -10.37 11.65
N SER A 73 -16.65 -9.45 12.29
CA SER A 73 -16.05 -8.24 12.89
C SER A 73 -15.02 -8.57 13.98
N ASP A 74 -15.23 -9.67 14.71
CA ASP A 74 -14.35 -10.18 15.77
C ASP A 74 -13.04 -10.81 15.26
N LEU A 75 -12.89 -11.02 13.94
CA LEU A 75 -11.74 -11.72 13.35
C LEU A 75 -10.74 -10.81 12.62
N SER A 76 -10.90 -9.49 12.70
CA SER A 76 -10.06 -8.52 11.98
C SER A 76 -8.58 -8.62 12.34
N ALA A 77 -8.25 -8.84 13.62
CA ALA A 77 -6.86 -9.02 14.08
C ALA A 77 -6.27 -10.37 13.61
N GLN A 78 -7.10 -11.39 13.50
CA GLN A 78 -6.76 -12.73 13.06
C GLN A 78 -6.41 -12.72 11.57
N GLN A 79 -7.01 -11.84 10.75
CA GLN A 79 -6.59 -11.61 9.37
C GLN A 79 -5.13 -11.18 9.29
N LEU A 80 -4.72 -10.20 10.09
CA LEU A 80 -3.34 -9.72 10.07
C LEU A 80 -2.35 -10.79 10.52
N SER A 81 -2.68 -11.53 11.59
CA SER A 81 -1.85 -12.64 12.08
C SER A 81 -1.67 -13.74 11.03
N LEU A 82 -2.76 -14.11 10.35
CA LEU A 82 -2.75 -15.08 9.27
C LEU A 82 -1.83 -14.64 8.11
N VAL A 83 -1.97 -13.39 7.65
CA VAL A 83 -1.16 -12.87 6.54
C VAL A 83 0.32 -12.74 6.93
N LYS A 84 0.63 -12.33 8.17
CA LYS A 84 2.01 -12.34 8.70
C LYS A 84 2.64 -13.72 8.72
N THR A 85 1.87 -14.72 9.14
CA THR A 85 2.31 -16.13 9.17
C THR A 85 2.61 -16.62 7.76
N PHE A 86 1.72 -16.34 6.81
CA PHE A 86 1.94 -16.70 5.41
C PHE A 86 3.13 -15.97 4.80
N ALA A 87 3.27 -14.67 5.03
CA ALA A 87 4.38 -13.86 4.53
C ALA A 87 5.76 -14.36 5.00
N SER A 88 5.83 -14.96 6.20
CA SER A 88 7.05 -15.54 6.76
C SER A 88 7.36 -16.94 6.22
N SER A 89 6.48 -17.52 5.40
CA SER A 89 6.63 -18.86 4.85
C SER A 89 7.41 -18.87 3.53
N LYS A 90 8.08 -19.99 3.25
CA LYS A 90 8.79 -20.21 1.96
C LYS A 90 7.84 -20.31 0.75
N SER A 91 6.54 -20.51 0.99
CA SER A 91 5.51 -20.59 -0.04
C SER A 91 5.02 -19.21 -0.50
N CYS A 92 5.38 -18.14 0.21
CA CYS A 92 4.98 -16.79 -0.12
C CYS A 92 5.85 -16.20 -1.23
N ASN A 93 5.23 -15.43 -2.12
CA ASN A 93 5.92 -14.64 -3.14
C ASN A 93 5.24 -13.26 -3.28
N PRO A 94 5.86 -12.28 -3.95
CA PRO A 94 5.29 -10.94 -4.12
C PRO A 94 3.88 -10.92 -4.72
N LYS A 95 3.57 -11.80 -5.67
CA LYS A 95 2.25 -11.83 -6.34
C LYS A 95 1.14 -12.23 -5.38
N HIS A 96 1.42 -13.15 -4.46
CA HIS A 96 0.47 -13.52 -3.41
C HIS A 96 0.17 -12.33 -2.48
N LEU A 97 1.21 -11.62 -2.05
CA LEU A 97 1.07 -10.46 -1.16
C LEU A 97 0.39 -9.28 -1.87
N LEU A 98 0.68 -9.07 -3.15
CA LEU A 98 -0.01 -8.08 -3.97
C LEU A 98 -1.51 -8.38 -4.01
N HIS A 99 -1.89 -9.62 -4.29
CA HIS A 99 -3.29 -10.02 -4.36
C HIS A 99 -4.01 -9.77 -3.03
N ILE A 100 -3.44 -10.25 -1.91
CA ILE A 100 -4.01 -10.03 -0.57
C ILE A 100 -4.12 -8.52 -0.26
N GLY A 101 -3.08 -7.74 -0.59
CA GLY A 101 -3.06 -6.30 -0.33
C GLY A 101 -4.12 -5.54 -1.12
N LEU A 102 -4.33 -5.87 -2.40
CA LEU A 102 -5.34 -5.23 -3.24
C LEU A 102 -6.77 -5.54 -2.80
N GLU A 103 -7.04 -6.79 -2.40
CA GLU A 103 -8.33 -7.20 -1.84
C GLU A 103 -8.58 -6.49 -0.50
N ALA A 104 -7.58 -6.45 0.38
CA ALA A 104 -7.68 -5.75 1.67
C ALA A 104 -7.86 -4.22 1.52
N SER A 105 -7.48 -3.64 0.38
CA SER A 105 -7.64 -2.21 0.12
C SER A 105 -9.01 -1.82 -0.44
N GLN A 106 -9.89 -2.78 -0.74
CA GLN A 106 -11.13 -2.53 -1.49
C GLN A 106 -12.36 -3.12 -0.80
N GLY A 107 -13.53 -2.64 -1.23
CA GLY A 107 -14.82 -3.20 -0.85
C GLY A 107 -15.30 -2.83 0.56
N PRO A 108 -16.51 -3.30 0.92
CA PRO A 108 -17.13 -3.01 2.22
C PRO A 108 -16.42 -3.66 3.41
N ARG A 109 -15.49 -4.59 3.16
CA ARG A 109 -14.74 -5.35 4.18
C ARG A 109 -13.23 -5.07 4.10
N SER A 110 -12.89 -3.84 3.70
CA SER A 110 -11.50 -3.39 3.65
C SER A 110 -10.83 -3.51 5.02
N ASN A 111 -9.54 -3.88 5.01
CA ASN A 111 -8.70 -3.96 6.20
C ASN A 111 -7.39 -3.19 5.92
N PRO A 112 -7.29 -1.91 6.32
CA PRO A 112 -6.13 -1.07 5.99
C PRO A 112 -4.83 -1.56 6.63
N GLU A 113 -4.88 -2.24 7.78
CA GLU A 113 -3.69 -2.82 8.42
C GLU A 113 -3.13 -3.98 7.61
N VAL A 114 -3.99 -4.91 7.19
CA VAL A 114 -3.59 -6.03 6.31
C VAL A 114 -3.08 -5.51 4.98
N CYS A 115 -3.79 -4.54 4.38
CA CYS A 115 -3.36 -3.90 3.14
C CYS A 115 -1.95 -3.31 3.27
N THR A 116 -1.73 -2.47 4.29
CA THR A 116 -0.44 -1.82 4.53
C THR A 116 0.67 -2.83 4.76
N PHE A 117 0.43 -3.86 5.57
CA PHE A 117 1.41 -4.92 5.81
C PHE A 117 1.76 -5.70 4.53
N ALA A 118 0.74 -6.19 3.82
CA ALA A 118 0.92 -7.02 2.64
C ALA A 118 1.62 -6.25 1.52
N LEU A 119 1.21 -5.00 1.27
CA LEU A 119 1.79 -4.15 0.23
C LEU A 119 3.22 -3.72 0.55
N ASN A 120 3.55 -3.37 1.80
CA ASN A 120 4.94 -3.07 2.19
C ASN A 120 5.84 -4.29 2.06
N THR A 121 5.36 -5.47 2.46
CA THR A 121 6.12 -6.72 2.33
C THR A 121 6.30 -7.10 0.86
N CYS A 122 5.27 -6.91 0.04
CA CYS A 122 5.33 -7.07 -1.42
C CYS A 122 6.39 -6.14 -2.02
N LEU A 123 6.35 -4.85 -1.68
CA LEU A 123 7.30 -3.84 -2.15
C LEU A 123 8.75 -4.21 -1.80
N ALA A 124 9.00 -4.58 -0.54
CA ALA A 124 10.32 -5.00 -0.09
C ALA A 124 10.82 -6.23 -0.89
N SER A 125 9.95 -7.21 -1.12
CA SER A 125 10.32 -8.41 -1.88
C SER A 125 10.54 -8.13 -3.37
N LEU A 126 9.78 -7.22 -3.99
CA LEU A 126 10.00 -6.79 -5.38
C LEU A 126 11.33 -6.06 -5.55
N LEU A 127 11.65 -5.14 -4.63
CA LEU A 127 12.88 -4.34 -4.69
C LEU A 127 14.14 -5.17 -4.37
N ALA A 128 14.01 -6.26 -3.62
CA ALA A 128 15.09 -7.21 -3.37
C ALA A 128 15.35 -8.16 -4.56
N SER A 129 14.46 -8.19 -5.56
CA SER A 129 14.64 -9.01 -6.76
C SER A 129 15.82 -8.51 -7.60
N PRO A 130 16.60 -9.39 -8.25
CA PRO A 130 17.64 -8.97 -9.20
C PRO A 130 17.05 -8.29 -10.45
N SER A 131 15.77 -8.51 -10.73
CA SER A 131 15.01 -7.84 -11.79
C SER A 131 13.67 -7.37 -11.22
N PRO A 132 13.63 -6.19 -10.56
CA PRO A 132 12.38 -5.66 -9.99
C PRO A 132 11.35 -5.35 -11.08
N ASP A 133 10.10 -5.73 -10.84
CA ASP A 133 8.97 -5.34 -11.68
C ASP A 133 8.50 -3.94 -11.27
N TYR A 134 9.04 -2.91 -11.94
CA TYR A 134 8.74 -1.51 -11.63
C TYR A 134 7.29 -1.11 -11.94
N GLN A 135 6.59 -1.85 -12.80
CA GLN A 135 5.16 -1.67 -13.02
C GLN A 135 4.38 -2.05 -11.76
N THR A 136 4.69 -3.20 -11.18
CA THR A 136 4.07 -3.64 -9.92
C THR A 136 4.52 -2.77 -8.75
N VAL A 137 5.80 -2.35 -8.67
CA VAL A 137 6.28 -1.41 -7.64
C VAL A 137 5.47 -0.11 -7.66
N ALA A 138 5.26 0.49 -8.84
CA ALA A 138 4.51 1.72 -8.98
C ALA A 138 3.04 1.55 -8.53
N LEU A 139 2.40 0.45 -8.94
CA LEU A 139 1.04 0.10 -8.50
C LEU A 139 0.96 -0.01 -6.97
N VAL A 140 1.92 -0.69 -6.34
CA VAL A 140 1.97 -0.88 -4.87
C VAL A 140 2.10 0.48 -4.17
N LEU A 141 3.01 1.35 -4.62
CA LEU A 141 3.20 2.69 -4.07
C LEU A 141 1.92 3.54 -4.19
N ARG A 142 1.27 3.55 -5.37
CA ARG A 142 -0.01 4.24 -5.57
C ARG A 142 -1.08 3.76 -4.59
N LYS A 143 -1.16 2.45 -4.34
CA LYS A 143 -2.14 1.88 -3.41
C LYS A 143 -1.83 2.21 -1.96
N LEU A 144 -0.57 2.16 -1.54
CA LEU A 144 -0.14 2.62 -0.22
C LEU A 144 -0.50 4.09 0.02
N ILE A 145 -0.22 4.97 -0.96
CA ILE A 145 -0.60 6.39 -0.88
C ILE A 145 -2.12 6.54 -0.75
N SER A 146 -2.89 5.82 -1.57
CA SER A 146 -4.35 5.89 -1.57
C SER A 146 -4.95 5.47 -0.22
N VAL A 147 -4.50 4.35 0.34
CA VAL A 147 -4.97 3.84 1.63
C VAL A 147 -4.59 4.78 2.76
N SER A 148 -3.34 5.23 2.83
CA SER A 148 -2.93 6.20 3.85
C SER A 148 -3.74 7.49 3.78
N THR A 149 -4.10 7.95 2.58
CA THR A 149 -4.93 9.17 2.42
C THR A 149 -6.36 8.99 2.92
N ILE A 150 -6.95 7.80 2.77
CA ILE A 150 -8.33 7.53 3.20
C ILE A 150 -8.42 7.32 4.71
N TYR A 151 -7.48 6.58 5.29
CA TYR A 151 -7.59 6.08 6.67
C TYR A 151 -6.74 6.84 7.70
N LYS A 152 -5.82 7.71 7.29
CA LYS A 152 -4.90 8.44 8.19
C LYS A 152 -5.03 9.97 8.08
N ARG A 153 -6.27 10.47 8.16
CA ARG A 153 -6.61 11.84 7.72
C ARG A 153 -6.06 12.99 8.59
N ASP A 154 -5.72 12.78 9.87
CA ASP A 154 -5.56 13.93 10.78
C ASP A 154 -4.24 14.02 11.59
N THR A 155 -3.33 13.04 11.58
CA THR A 155 -2.13 13.11 12.45
C THR A 155 -0.82 12.57 11.85
N GLU A 156 -0.83 11.99 10.64
CA GLU A 156 0.35 11.28 10.09
C GLU A 156 0.69 11.68 8.65
N ASP A 157 0.66 12.98 8.34
CA ASP A 157 1.11 13.52 7.04
C ASP A 157 2.55 13.08 6.68
N ASP A 158 3.36 12.81 7.71
CA ASP A 158 4.70 12.25 7.58
C ASP A 158 4.71 10.84 7.01
N SER A 159 3.73 10.00 7.32
CA SER A 159 3.67 8.64 6.78
C SER A 159 3.45 8.62 5.26
N ILE A 160 2.60 9.51 4.75
CA ILE A 160 2.36 9.66 3.30
C ILE A 160 3.61 10.24 2.64
N THR A 161 4.22 11.24 3.28
CA THR A 161 5.46 11.86 2.82
C THR A 161 6.59 10.85 2.69
N GLU A 162 6.75 9.92 3.63
CA GLU A 162 7.76 8.86 3.54
C GLU A 162 7.52 7.93 2.34
N ILE A 163 6.26 7.64 1.97
CA ILE A 163 5.97 6.85 0.77
C ILE A 163 6.39 7.62 -0.49
N TYR A 164 6.15 8.94 -0.55
CA TYR A 164 6.62 9.77 -1.66
C TYR A 164 8.15 9.85 -1.72
N LYS A 165 8.83 10.01 -0.59
CA LYS A 165 10.30 9.97 -0.53
C LYS A 165 10.85 8.63 -0.99
N GLN A 166 10.20 7.52 -0.61
CA GLN A 166 10.58 6.20 -1.10
C GLN A 166 10.42 6.09 -2.62
N ALA A 167 9.28 6.57 -3.17
CA ALA A 167 9.05 6.60 -4.61
C ALA A 167 10.13 7.43 -5.34
N TYR A 168 10.47 8.61 -4.80
CA TYR A 168 11.54 9.46 -5.34
C TYR A 168 12.90 8.75 -5.32
N ARG A 169 13.28 8.12 -4.20
CA ARG A 169 14.54 7.36 -4.09
C ARG A 169 14.62 6.23 -5.10
N ILE A 170 13.51 5.51 -5.31
CA ILE A 170 13.43 4.47 -6.34
C ILE A 170 13.67 5.11 -7.70
N MET A 171 12.90 6.13 -8.09
CA MET A 171 13.02 6.78 -9.40
C MET A 171 14.43 7.31 -9.70
N VAL A 172 15.10 7.90 -8.72
CA VAL A 172 16.48 8.43 -8.88
C VAL A 172 17.51 7.31 -9.05
N GLY A 173 17.27 6.13 -8.48
CA GLY A 173 18.16 4.97 -8.61
C GLY A 173 18.05 4.25 -9.97
N LEU A 174 17.08 4.63 -10.81
CA LEU A 174 16.78 3.97 -12.08
C LEU A 174 17.29 4.74 -13.28
N ARG A 175 17.45 4.03 -14.39
CA ARG A 175 17.71 4.67 -15.68
C ARG A 175 16.42 5.31 -16.20
N GLU A 176 16.59 6.30 -17.08
CA GLU A 176 15.46 6.94 -17.73
C GLU A 176 14.60 5.90 -18.47
N GLY A 177 13.28 5.94 -18.23
CA GLY A 177 12.31 5.04 -18.84
C GLY A 177 12.07 3.70 -18.13
N GLU A 178 12.86 3.33 -17.11
CA GLU A 178 12.63 2.09 -16.35
C GLU A 178 11.41 2.19 -15.40
N TYR A 179 11.19 3.36 -14.80
CA TYR A 179 9.99 3.60 -14.00
C TYR A 179 8.80 4.00 -14.90
N PRO A 180 7.58 3.49 -14.66
CA PRO A 180 6.43 3.82 -15.48
C PRO A 180 6.12 5.32 -15.49
N ILE A 181 6.22 5.95 -16.67
CA ILE A 181 6.14 7.41 -16.82
C ILE A 181 4.79 7.97 -16.33
N GLU A 182 3.69 7.32 -16.66
CA GLU A 182 2.35 7.78 -16.26
C GLU A 182 2.12 7.69 -14.74
N GLU A 183 2.74 6.70 -14.09
CA GLU A 183 2.73 6.60 -12.62
C GLU A 183 3.57 7.71 -11.99
N ALA A 184 4.71 8.03 -12.60
CA ALA A 184 5.59 9.09 -12.13
C ALA A 184 4.94 10.49 -12.26
N LYS A 185 4.29 10.77 -13.39
CA LYS A 185 3.47 11.98 -13.58
C LYS A 185 2.36 12.05 -12.55
N TRP A 186 1.66 10.94 -12.32
CA TRP A 186 0.62 10.87 -11.30
C TRP A 186 1.16 11.19 -9.91
N LEU A 187 2.31 10.62 -9.50
CA LEU A 187 2.95 10.92 -8.21
C LEU A 187 3.24 12.41 -8.07
N ALA A 188 3.91 13.02 -9.04
CA ALA A 188 4.28 14.43 -9.01
C ALA A 188 3.04 15.35 -8.88
N MET A 189 2.04 15.15 -9.75
CA MET A 189 0.82 15.96 -9.74
C MET A 189 -0.01 15.75 -8.48
N THR A 190 -0.07 14.52 -7.98
CA THR A 190 -0.89 14.16 -6.82
C THR A 190 -0.24 14.63 -5.51
N ALA A 191 1.09 14.71 -5.44
CA ALA A 191 1.82 15.40 -4.37
C ALA A 191 1.60 16.92 -4.44
N TRP A 192 1.77 17.53 -5.61
CA TRP A 192 1.56 18.97 -5.80
C TRP A 192 0.15 19.41 -5.40
N ASN A 193 -0.87 18.69 -5.86
CA ASN A 193 -2.27 19.00 -5.57
C ASN A 193 -2.64 18.86 -4.09
N ARG A 194 -1.87 18.09 -3.30
CA ARG A 194 -2.09 18.02 -1.84
C ARG A 194 -1.83 19.35 -1.15
N ALA A 195 -0.99 20.22 -1.72
CA ALA A 195 -0.77 21.56 -1.19
C ALA A 195 -2.01 22.46 -1.26
N ALA A 196 -3.01 22.13 -2.11
CA ALA A 196 -4.16 23.01 -2.35
C ALA A 196 -5.01 23.26 -1.09
N LEU A 197 -5.20 22.26 -0.23
CA LEU A 197 -5.97 22.42 1.01
C LEU A 197 -5.17 23.20 2.09
N PRO A 198 -3.91 22.84 2.40
CA PRO A 198 -3.04 23.64 3.27
C PRO A 198 -2.95 25.11 2.86
N VAL A 199 -2.82 25.41 1.56
CA VAL A 199 -2.83 26.79 1.04
C VAL A 199 -4.10 27.53 1.42
N LYS A 200 -5.27 26.89 1.27
CA LYS A 200 -6.57 27.49 1.62
C LYS A 200 -6.75 27.68 3.12
N MET A 201 -6.17 26.79 3.93
CA MET A 201 -6.20 26.87 5.39
C MET A 201 -5.13 27.79 5.98
N GLY A 202 -4.23 28.34 5.16
CA GLY A 202 -3.11 29.17 5.63
C GLY A 202 -2.01 28.36 6.32
N GLU A 203 -1.99 27.04 6.17
CA GLU A 203 -0.96 26.15 6.69
C GLU A 203 0.29 26.19 5.80
N ILE A 204 1.07 27.26 5.92
CA ILE A 204 2.15 27.59 4.99
C ILE A 204 3.22 26.49 4.93
N GLU A 205 3.63 25.94 6.07
CA GLU A 205 4.69 24.92 6.12
C GLU A 205 4.24 23.60 5.48
N SER A 206 3.00 23.17 5.74
CA SER A 206 2.41 21.99 5.11
C SER A 206 2.23 22.19 3.59
N ALA A 207 1.78 23.38 3.18
CA ALA A 207 1.68 23.76 1.77
C ALA A 207 3.05 23.67 1.06
N LYS A 208 4.09 24.28 1.63
CA LYS A 208 5.46 24.23 1.07
C LYS A 208 6.00 22.82 0.97
N LYS A 209 5.81 22.00 2.01
CA LYS A 209 6.22 20.60 2.04
C LYS A 209 5.66 19.85 0.83
N TRP A 210 4.35 19.94 0.60
CA TRP A 210 3.70 19.26 -0.53
C TRP A 210 4.10 19.81 -1.90
N MET A 211 4.28 21.13 -2.03
CA MET A 211 4.79 21.75 -3.26
C MET A 211 6.20 21.26 -3.59
N ASN A 212 7.10 21.24 -2.61
CA ASN A 212 8.48 20.78 -2.77
C ASN A 212 8.54 19.30 -3.20
N ILE A 213 7.77 18.42 -2.56
CA ILE A 213 7.70 17.00 -2.95
C ILE A 213 7.23 16.86 -4.40
N GLY A 214 6.16 17.58 -4.79
CA GLY A 214 5.65 17.55 -6.16
C GLY A 214 6.68 18.03 -7.18
N MET A 215 7.42 19.08 -6.85
CA MET A 215 8.47 19.66 -7.67
C MET A 215 9.68 18.72 -7.87
N GLU A 216 10.16 18.14 -6.77
CA GLU A 216 11.29 17.21 -6.78
C GLU A 216 10.99 16.00 -7.67
N LEU A 217 9.77 15.45 -7.55
CA LEU A 217 9.28 14.39 -8.41
C LEU A 217 9.19 14.85 -9.87
N ALA A 218 8.54 15.99 -10.15
CA ALA A 218 8.38 16.50 -11.51
C ALA A 218 9.72 16.68 -12.25
N THR A 219 10.80 17.03 -11.53
CA THR A 219 12.14 17.18 -12.10
C THR A 219 12.72 15.85 -12.62
N LYS A 220 12.25 14.71 -12.14
CA LYS A 220 12.71 13.37 -12.55
C LYS A 220 11.83 12.72 -13.61
N VAL A 221 10.73 13.36 -14.02
CA VAL A 221 9.73 12.74 -14.91
C VAL A 221 9.85 13.32 -16.31
N PRO A 222 10.14 12.49 -17.33
CA PRO A 222 10.12 12.92 -18.72
C PRO A 222 8.74 13.48 -19.13
N GLY A 223 8.74 14.60 -19.85
CA GLY A 223 7.52 15.25 -20.33
C GLY A 223 6.80 16.14 -19.32
N MET A 224 7.41 16.44 -18.16
CA MET A 224 6.86 17.37 -17.16
C MET A 224 7.41 18.80 -17.25
N HIS A 225 8.18 19.15 -18.28
CA HIS A 225 8.91 20.43 -18.36
C HIS A 225 8.02 21.68 -18.23
N THR A 226 6.86 21.70 -18.89
CA THR A 226 5.91 22.82 -18.81
C THR A 226 5.28 22.94 -17.43
N TYR A 227 4.81 21.83 -16.87
CA TYR A 227 4.27 21.78 -15.51
C TYR A 227 5.30 22.22 -14.49
N LYS A 228 6.55 21.75 -14.62
CA LYS A 228 7.66 22.13 -13.75
C LYS A 228 7.87 23.64 -13.75
N SER A 229 7.97 24.27 -14.92
CA SER A 229 8.14 25.73 -15.01
C SER A 229 7.01 26.48 -14.28
N CYS A 230 5.75 26.07 -14.50
CA CYS A 230 4.61 26.69 -13.81
C CYS A 230 4.65 26.46 -12.29
N MET A 231 5.05 25.28 -11.85
CA MET A 231 5.25 24.96 -10.43
C MET A 231 6.35 25.85 -9.82
N GLU A 232 7.43 26.13 -10.54
CA GLU A 232 8.58 26.93 -10.07
C GLU A 232 8.15 28.37 -9.85
N ASP A 233 7.46 28.95 -10.84
CA ASP A 233 6.92 30.30 -10.76
C ASP A 233 5.93 30.46 -9.61
N TYR A 234 5.05 29.47 -9.42
CA TYR A 234 4.08 29.47 -8.33
C TYR A 234 4.75 29.39 -6.96
N LEU A 235 5.72 28.48 -6.79
CA LEU A 235 6.44 28.31 -5.53
C LEU A 235 7.23 29.58 -5.16
N ALA A 236 7.93 30.19 -6.13
CA ALA A 236 8.65 31.44 -5.91
C ALA A 236 7.71 32.59 -5.50
N GLY A 237 6.55 32.71 -6.16
CA GLY A 237 5.53 33.68 -5.80
C GLY A 237 4.92 33.42 -4.40
N PHE A 238 4.71 32.15 -4.07
CA PHE A 238 4.21 31.73 -2.76
C PHE A 238 5.20 32.09 -1.64
N GLU A 239 6.48 31.75 -1.80
CA GLU A 239 7.53 32.10 -0.84
C GLU A 239 7.66 33.60 -0.64
N LYS A 240 7.65 34.39 -1.72
CA LYS A 240 7.71 35.86 -1.63
C LYS A 240 6.55 36.44 -0.82
N LYS A 241 5.34 35.89 -0.99
CA LYS A 241 4.13 36.37 -0.30
C LYS A 241 4.15 36.09 1.21
N PHE A 242 4.69 34.95 1.63
CA PHE A 242 4.62 34.50 3.02
C PHE A 242 5.93 34.70 3.80
N CYS A 243 7.11 34.60 3.18
CA CYS A 243 8.39 34.95 3.82
C CYS A 243 8.62 36.46 3.93
N GLY A 244 7.98 37.28 3.09
CA GLY A 244 8.02 38.74 3.20
C GLY A 244 7.20 39.33 4.37
N GLN A 245 6.33 38.54 5.00
CA GLN A 245 5.48 38.98 6.11
C GLN A 245 6.12 38.81 7.49
N ASP A 246 7.07 37.88 7.67
CA ASP A 246 7.78 37.69 8.94
C ASP A 246 8.76 38.83 9.27
N SER A 247 9.27 39.54 8.26
CA SER A 247 10.14 40.71 8.46
C SER A 247 9.40 42.00 8.88
N GLY A 248 8.06 42.00 8.92
CA GLY A 248 7.25 43.21 9.11
C GLY A 248 6.71 43.46 10.52
N LYS A 249 6.81 42.50 11.46
CA LYS A 249 6.17 42.60 12.79
C LYS A 249 7.12 42.87 13.97
N SER A 250 8.43 43.05 13.75
CA SER A 250 9.40 43.31 14.84
C SER A 250 9.90 44.76 14.93
N ARG A 251 9.24 45.74 14.29
CA ARG A 251 9.62 47.16 14.39
C ARG A 251 8.43 48.08 14.62
N THR A 252 7.76 47.93 15.76
CA THR A 252 7.01 49.02 16.38
C THR A 252 6.75 48.72 17.86
N GLN A 253 7.80 48.85 18.68
CA GLN A 253 7.69 49.29 20.07
C GLN A 253 9.07 49.72 20.57
N ALA A 254 9.43 50.94 20.19
CA ALA A 254 10.35 51.79 20.93
C ALA A 254 10.06 53.24 20.50
N VAL A 255 10.15 54.17 21.46
CA VAL A 255 9.94 55.63 21.34
C VAL A 255 8.45 56.02 21.44
N SER A 256 7.92 56.65 22.50
CA SER A 256 8.47 57.33 23.69
C SER A 256 7.51 57.22 24.87
#